data_AF-A0A8X6LY10-F1
#
_entry.id   AF-A0A8X6LY10-F1
#
_cell.length_a   1.000
_cell.length_b   1.000
_cell.length_c   1.000
_cell.angle_alpha   90.00
_cell.angle_beta   90.00
_cell.angle_gamma   90.00
#
_symmetry.space_group_name_H-M   'P 1'
#
loop_
_entity.id
_entity.type
_entity.pdbx_description
1 polymer ?
#
loop_
_entity_poly.entity_id
_entity_poly.type
_entity_poly.pdbx_seq_one_letter_code
_entity_poly.pdbx_strand_id
1 'polypeptide(L)'
;MGWNLFGGLIPPTANHTEEKEHRHSGDSGTEEEFEILERGEIKERRYSGDSEFQLTQSLLSQVKADENNENVKSGGVAYKDLHRMNFVINGQEIDRNFINKLHADLIKNDKGKKNYRLFAKYVFIKMFKHAKAEVPDDHILEELITSCNQAGYLALLPIQMHNILKEYQLSLNDPDKETIYIDCSDENCVSINYKSSIIVRNDDDPEKEICELGSSLEFTLRFQNGKVEYENGKVTLTIPEQLKDYKVGRKSLLGVIV
;
A
#
# COMPACT_ATOMS: atom_id res chain seq x y z
N MET A 1 11.92 1.93 -20.67
CA MET A 1 12.90 2.34 -19.63
C MET A 1 12.41 1.74 -18.32
N GLY A 2 12.85 0.51 -18.04
CA GLY A 2 12.45 -0.23 -16.84
C GLY A 2 13.27 0.23 -15.63
N TRP A 3 12.61 0.40 -14.49
CA TRP A 3 13.26 0.74 -13.23
C TRP A 3 13.32 -0.50 -12.35
N ASN A 4 14.55 -0.88 -12.00
CA ASN A 4 14.86 -1.84 -10.95
C ASN A 4 14.36 -1.29 -9.60
N LEU A 5 13.31 -1.90 -9.04
CA LEU A 5 13.15 -1.98 -7.59
C LEU A 5 14.06 -3.13 -7.13
N PHE A 6 14.73 -2.97 -5.99
CA PHE A 6 15.84 -3.79 -5.45
C PHE A 6 17.24 -3.37 -5.96
N GLY A 7 17.72 -2.22 -5.46
CA GLY A 7 19.13 -1.82 -5.48
C GLY A 7 19.56 -1.43 -4.06
N GLY A 8 20.47 -2.20 -3.47
CA GLY A 8 20.70 -2.32 -2.03
C GLY A 8 21.37 -1.13 -1.30
N LEU A 9 21.33 -1.24 0.03
CA LEU A 9 22.15 -0.47 0.96
C LEU A 9 23.00 -1.44 1.78
N ILE A 10 24.25 -1.62 1.38
CA ILE A 10 25.31 -2.18 2.22
C ILE A 10 25.85 -1.05 3.11
N PRO A 11 25.95 -1.21 4.43
CA PRO A 11 26.58 -0.22 5.31
C PRO A 11 28.12 -0.27 5.20
N PRO A 12 28.83 0.84 5.46
CA PRO A 12 30.29 0.87 5.37
C PRO A 12 30.91 0.22 6.61
N THR A 13 31.82 -0.72 6.43
CA THR A 13 32.73 -1.19 7.49
C THR A 13 34.13 -0.64 7.26
N ALA A 14 34.72 -0.11 8.35
CA ALA A 14 36.06 0.42 8.39
C ALA A 14 37.12 -0.69 8.44
N ASN A 15 38.09 -0.58 7.54
CA ASN A 15 39.51 -0.95 7.57
C ASN A 15 40.00 -2.33 8.08
N HIS A 16 40.55 -3.07 7.10
CA HIS A 16 41.82 -3.83 7.05
C HIS A 16 42.15 -4.88 8.13
N THR A 17 42.36 -6.14 7.71
CA THR A 17 43.68 -6.80 7.60
C THR A 17 43.55 -8.06 6.70
N GLU A 18 44.67 -8.49 6.12
CA GLU A 18 44.92 -9.26 4.89
C GLU A 18 44.54 -10.76 4.82
N GLU A 19 44.27 -11.18 3.59
CA GLU A 19 44.56 -12.44 2.86
C GLU A 19 44.54 -13.81 3.58
N LYS A 20 43.64 -14.69 3.09
CA LYS A 20 44.04 -15.91 2.34
C LYS A 20 42.86 -16.61 1.65
N GLU A 21 43.17 -17.15 0.49
CA GLU A 21 42.31 -17.89 -0.45
C GLU A 21 41.55 -19.07 0.17
N HIS A 22 40.28 -19.26 -0.21
CA HIS A 22 39.79 -20.55 -0.70
C HIS A 22 38.42 -20.44 -1.39
N ARG A 23 38.31 -21.14 -2.51
CA ARG A 23 37.11 -21.27 -3.34
C ARG A 23 36.11 -22.19 -2.64
N HIS A 24 34.86 -21.76 -2.52
CA HIS A 24 33.72 -22.67 -2.64
C HIS A 24 32.47 -21.93 -3.13
N SER A 25 31.94 -22.47 -4.22
CA SER A 25 30.60 -22.31 -4.75
C SER A 25 29.53 -22.51 -3.67
N GLY A 26 28.60 -21.56 -3.57
CA GLY A 26 27.45 -21.61 -2.67
C GLY A 26 26.42 -20.60 -3.13
N ASP A 27 25.61 -21.02 -4.09
CA ASP A 27 24.35 -20.39 -4.45
C ASP A 27 23.47 -20.34 -3.19
N SER A 28 23.01 -19.14 -2.82
CA SER A 28 22.00 -18.97 -1.77
C SER A 28 21.11 -17.81 -2.16
N GLY A 29 20.19 -18.09 -3.08
CA GLY A 29 18.96 -17.34 -3.21
C GLY A 29 18.25 -17.34 -1.86
N THR A 30 18.11 -16.15 -1.29
CA THR A 30 17.18 -15.91 -0.19
C THR A 30 15.84 -15.66 -0.85
N GLU A 31 15.06 -16.73 -1.02
CA GLU A 31 13.63 -16.61 -1.24
C GLU A 31 13.03 -16.07 0.06
N GLU A 32 12.57 -14.82 0.03
CA GLU A 32 11.63 -14.34 1.06
C GLU A 32 10.33 -15.13 0.86
N GLU A 33 10.16 -16.19 1.67
CA GLU A 33 8.90 -16.91 1.79
C GLU A 33 7.85 -15.95 2.36
N PHE A 34 7.03 -15.37 1.48
CA PHE A 34 5.79 -14.74 1.88
C PHE A 34 4.74 -15.84 2.09
N GLU A 35 4.32 -16.04 3.34
CA GLU A 35 3.18 -16.91 3.66
C GLU A 35 1.95 -16.42 2.88
N ILE A 36 1.50 -17.23 1.92
CA ILE A 36 0.19 -17.08 1.28
C ILE A 36 -0.84 -17.22 2.39
N LEU A 37 -1.69 -16.18 2.56
CA LEU A 37 -2.71 -16.16 3.60
C LEU A 37 -3.51 -17.46 3.65
N GLU A 38 -3.41 -18.16 4.79
CA GLU A 38 -4.38 -19.20 5.12
C GLU A 38 -5.77 -18.56 5.18
N ARG A 39 -6.72 -19.21 4.52
CA ARG A 39 -8.10 -18.78 4.27
C ARG A 39 -8.89 -18.70 5.59
N GLY A 40 -8.57 -17.72 6.43
CA GLY A 40 -9.20 -17.45 7.72
C GLY A 40 -10.48 -16.62 7.57
N GLU A 41 -11.62 -17.31 7.65
CA GLU A 41 -13.00 -16.80 7.83
C GLU A 41 -13.37 -15.48 7.14
N ILE A 42 -13.28 -15.48 5.81
CA ILE A 42 -13.93 -14.47 4.97
C ILE A 42 -15.43 -14.79 4.90
N LYS A 43 -16.29 -13.89 5.38
CA LYS A 43 -17.75 -13.98 5.17
C LYS A 43 -18.11 -13.35 3.82
N GLU A 44 -18.53 -14.20 2.89
CA GLU A 44 -18.76 -13.84 1.49
C GLU A 44 -20.20 -13.36 1.23
N ARG A 45 -20.37 -12.31 0.40
CA ARG A 45 -21.64 -12.01 -0.29
C ARG A 45 -21.39 -11.84 -1.78
N ARG A 46 -21.99 -12.70 -2.62
CA ARG A 46 -21.91 -12.61 -4.08
C ARG A 46 -23.08 -11.82 -4.64
N TYR A 47 -22.78 -10.75 -5.36
CA TYR A 47 -23.69 -10.16 -6.35
C TYR A 47 -22.96 -10.17 -7.70
N SER A 48 -23.68 -10.36 -8.80
CA SER A 48 -23.09 -10.56 -10.13
C SER A 48 -22.09 -9.45 -10.52
N GLY A 49 -20.82 -9.81 -10.71
CA GLY A 49 -19.74 -8.94 -11.22
C GLY A 49 -18.71 -8.51 -10.17
N ASP A 50 -19.14 -8.31 -8.93
CA ASP A 50 -18.30 -7.79 -7.84
C ASP A 50 -18.29 -8.77 -6.66
N SER A 51 -17.10 -9.09 -6.17
CA SER A 51 -16.90 -9.91 -4.98
C SER A 51 -16.57 -9.02 -3.78
N GLU A 52 -17.34 -9.15 -2.71
CA GLU A 52 -17.16 -8.41 -1.47
C GLU A 52 -16.81 -9.35 -0.31
N PHE A 53 -15.80 -8.95 0.46
CA PHE A 53 -15.23 -9.73 1.55
C PHE A 53 -15.03 -8.86 2.79
N GLN A 54 -15.47 -9.35 3.95
CA GLN A 54 -15.18 -8.72 5.24
C GLN A 54 -13.82 -9.20 5.75
N LEU A 55 -12.99 -8.26 6.21
CA LEU A 55 -11.68 -8.56 6.76
C LEU A 55 -11.78 -8.89 8.25
N THR A 56 -11.01 -9.89 8.68
CA THR A 56 -10.76 -10.14 10.09
C THR A 56 -9.84 -9.07 10.67
N GLN A 57 -9.82 -8.91 11.99
CA GLN A 57 -8.91 -7.99 12.66
C GLN A 57 -7.43 -8.31 12.36
N SER A 58 -7.09 -9.60 12.23
CA SER A 58 -5.74 -10.03 11.85
C SER A 58 -5.35 -9.55 10.45
N LEU A 59 -6.28 -9.58 9.49
CA LEU A 59 -6.03 -9.11 8.13
C LEU A 59 -5.97 -7.58 8.07
N LEU A 60 -6.82 -6.90 8.83
CA LEU A 60 -6.76 -5.43 8.95
C LEU A 60 -5.43 -4.95 9.51
N SER A 61 -4.83 -5.67 10.48
CA SER A 61 -3.51 -5.30 10.98
C SER A 61 -2.40 -5.41 9.94
N GLN A 62 -2.56 -6.24 8.91
CA GLN A 62 -1.57 -6.37 7.82
C GLN A 62 -1.64 -5.22 6.80
N VAL A 63 -2.68 -4.38 6.86
CA VAL A 63 -2.76 -3.13 6.09
C VAL A 63 -1.71 -2.13 6.57
N LYS A 64 -1.24 -2.27 7.82
CA LYS A 64 -0.17 -1.45 8.38
C LYS A 64 1.15 -1.75 7.68
N ALA A 65 1.93 -0.72 7.45
CA ALA A 65 3.31 -0.91 7.05
C ALA A 65 4.08 -1.63 8.18
N ASP A 66 5.06 -2.45 7.81
CA ASP A 66 5.86 -3.23 8.77
C ASP A 66 6.47 -2.31 9.83
N GLU A 67 6.18 -2.63 11.09
CA GLU A 67 6.64 -1.88 12.24
C GLU A 67 8.16 -1.92 12.38
N ASN A 68 8.89 -2.84 11.73
CA ASN A 68 10.35 -2.90 11.73
C ASN A 68 10.99 -2.06 10.62
N ASN A 69 10.19 -1.49 9.71
CA ASN A 69 10.70 -0.68 8.61
C ASN A 69 11.15 0.70 9.12
N GLU A 70 12.46 0.88 9.28
CA GLU A 70 13.06 2.14 9.76
C GLU A 70 12.72 3.37 8.89
N ASN A 71 12.51 3.17 7.59
CA ASN A 71 12.12 4.25 6.68
C ASN A 71 10.65 4.65 6.90
N VAL A 72 9.78 3.72 7.29
CA VAL A 72 8.40 3.99 7.71
C VAL A 72 8.39 4.69 9.08
N LYS A 73 9.12 4.14 10.08
CA LYS A 73 9.22 4.73 11.42
C LYS A 73 9.67 6.19 11.39
N SER A 74 10.68 6.49 10.58
CA SER A 74 11.19 7.86 10.44
C SER A 74 10.22 8.82 9.71
N GLY A 75 9.16 8.32 9.09
CA GLY A 75 8.26 9.08 8.21
C GLY A 75 8.85 9.32 6.81
N GLY A 76 9.98 8.71 6.48
CA GLY A 76 10.69 8.89 5.21
C GLY A 76 9.91 8.35 4.00
N VAL A 77 9.11 7.29 4.18
CA VAL A 77 8.20 6.78 3.15
C VAL A 77 7.07 7.79 2.88
N ALA A 78 6.34 8.22 3.90
CA ALA A 78 5.28 9.23 3.75
C ALA A 78 5.82 10.54 3.13
N TYR A 79 6.99 11.00 3.56
CA TYR A 79 7.66 12.16 2.95
C TYR A 79 7.87 11.99 1.42
N LYS A 80 8.20 10.79 0.95
CA LYS A 80 8.40 10.52 -0.48
C LYS A 80 7.07 10.34 -1.23
N ASP A 81 6.06 9.77 -0.59
CA ASP A 81 4.88 9.27 -1.32
C ASP A 81 3.68 10.21 -1.29
N LEU A 82 3.60 11.12 -0.31
CA LEU A 82 2.46 12.05 -0.18
C LEU A 82 2.17 12.86 -1.46
N HIS A 83 3.20 13.22 -2.23
CA HIS A 83 3.01 13.95 -3.50
C HIS A 83 2.80 13.05 -4.72
N ARG A 84 3.02 11.73 -4.58
CA ARG A 84 2.91 10.72 -5.65
C ARG A 84 1.52 10.10 -5.72
N MET A 85 0.84 10.04 -4.58
CA MET A 85 -0.50 9.48 -4.46
C MET A 85 -1.59 10.52 -4.72
N ASN A 86 -2.80 10.05 -5.04
CA ASN A 86 -3.98 10.90 -5.15
C ASN A 86 -4.82 10.81 -3.88
N PHE A 87 -5.30 11.96 -3.42
CA PHE A 87 -6.13 12.05 -2.22
C PHE A 87 -7.41 12.80 -2.51
N VAL A 88 -8.51 12.27 -1.98
CA VAL A 88 -9.79 12.96 -1.88
C VAL A 88 -10.16 12.98 -0.41
N ILE A 89 -10.28 14.16 0.19
CA ILE A 89 -10.64 14.31 1.61
C ILE A 89 -12.02 14.96 1.70
N ASN A 90 -12.98 14.32 2.38
CA ASN A 90 -14.38 14.76 2.47
C ASN A 90 -14.97 15.16 1.10
N GLY A 91 -14.66 14.38 0.06
CA GLY A 91 -15.09 14.64 -1.31
C GLY A 91 -14.33 15.74 -2.07
N GLN A 92 -13.34 16.40 -1.46
CA GLN A 92 -12.49 17.40 -2.11
C GLN A 92 -11.14 16.80 -2.54
N GLU A 93 -10.84 16.86 -3.84
CA GLU A 93 -9.55 16.45 -4.38
C GLU A 93 -8.42 17.35 -3.86
N ILE A 94 -7.32 16.73 -3.44
CA ILE A 94 -6.10 17.42 -3.03
C ILE A 94 -5.15 17.49 -4.21
N ASP A 95 -4.96 18.70 -4.74
CA ASP A 95 -4.02 18.95 -5.84
C ASP A 95 -2.58 18.57 -5.44
N ARG A 96 -1.91 17.76 -6.27
CA ARG A 96 -0.49 17.40 -6.08
C ARG A 96 0.42 18.63 -6.04
N ASN A 97 0.08 19.69 -6.78
CA ASN A 97 0.83 20.94 -6.75
C ASN A 97 0.71 21.66 -5.41
N PHE A 98 -0.43 21.51 -4.70
CA PHE A 98 -0.58 22.02 -3.35
C PHE A 98 0.40 21.32 -2.40
N ILE A 99 0.49 19.98 -2.45
CA ILE A 99 1.44 19.19 -1.64
C ILE A 99 2.90 19.55 -1.97
N ASN A 100 3.24 19.67 -3.26
CA ASN A 100 4.59 20.05 -3.70
C ASN A 100 5.03 21.42 -3.20
N LYS A 101 4.10 22.40 -3.11
CA LYS A 101 4.38 23.72 -2.53
C LYS A 101 4.69 23.62 -1.03
N LEU A 102 3.93 22.83 -0.28
CA LEU A 102 4.20 22.58 1.14
C LEU A 102 5.57 21.93 1.35
N HIS A 103 5.96 20.99 0.48
CA HIS A 103 7.31 20.43 0.41
C HIS A 103 8.39 21.50 0.27
N ALA A 104 8.25 22.37 -0.74
CA ALA A 104 9.24 23.40 -1.03
C ALA A 104 9.36 24.42 0.11
N ASP A 105 8.26 24.80 0.75
CA ASP A 105 8.26 25.78 1.84
C ASP A 105 8.93 25.24 3.11
N LEU A 106 8.72 23.95 3.43
CA LEU A 106 9.39 23.33 4.58
C LEU A 106 10.89 23.15 4.36
N ILE A 107 11.32 22.73 3.16
CA ILE A 107 12.74 22.59 2.83
C ILE A 107 13.49 23.93 2.97
N LYS A 108 12.87 25.05 2.59
CA LYS A 108 13.47 26.39 2.76
C LYS A 108 13.67 26.77 4.23
N ASN A 109 12.78 26.31 5.11
CA ASN A 109 12.78 26.66 6.53
C ASN A 109 13.60 25.71 7.39
N ASP A 110 13.80 24.48 6.94
CA ASP A 110 14.51 23.43 7.68
C ASP A 110 16.01 23.47 7.34
N LYS A 111 16.81 24.08 8.24
CA LYS A 111 18.28 24.26 8.13
C LYS A 111 19.05 22.93 8.29
N GLY A 112 18.63 21.87 7.61
CA GLY A 112 19.34 20.59 7.54
C GLY A 112 18.95 19.54 8.58
N LYS A 113 17.90 19.73 9.40
CA LYS A 113 17.41 18.70 10.34
C LYS A 113 16.17 18.01 9.78
N LYS A 114 16.39 17.11 8.82
CA LYS A 114 15.32 16.33 8.16
C LYS A 114 14.48 15.54 9.17
N ASN A 115 13.38 16.13 9.66
CA ASN A 115 12.37 15.44 10.43
C ASN A 115 11.19 15.12 9.50
N TYR A 116 11.31 13.98 8.79
CA TYR A 116 10.32 13.56 7.81
C TYR A 116 8.94 13.32 8.43
N ARG A 117 8.90 12.88 9.69
CA ARG A 117 7.66 12.64 10.42
C ARG A 117 6.91 13.94 10.71
N LEU A 118 7.61 14.94 11.24
CA LEU A 118 7.04 16.28 11.44
C LEU A 118 6.57 16.91 10.12
N PHE A 119 7.33 16.69 9.05
CA PHE A 119 6.94 17.09 7.71
C PHE A 119 5.62 16.45 7.27
N ALA A 120 5.54 15.12 7.31
CA ALA A 120 4.35 14.38 6.86
C ALA A 120 3.12 14.79 7.67
N LYS A 121 3.28 14.97 8.98
CA LYS A 121 2.24 15.48 9.88
C LYS A 121 1.73 16.86 9.47
N TYR A 122 2.63 17.79 9.20
CA TYR A 122 2.26 19.13 8.73
C TYR A 122 1.50 19.06 7.41
N VAL A 123 1.93 18.23 6.47
CA VAL A 123 1.25 18.07 5.18
C VAL A 123 -0.16 17.53 5.37
N PHE A 124 -0.35 16.45 6.14
CA PHE A 124 -1.69 15.92 6.44
C PHE A 124 -2.60 17.00 7.05
N ILE A 125 -2.14 17.71 8.09
CA ILE A 125 -2.91 18.79 8.72
C ILE A 125 -3.34 19.84 7.68
N LYS A 126 -2.45 20.19 6.75
CA LYS A 126 -2.76 21.17 5.69
C LYS A 126 -3.72 20.60 4.65
N MET A 127 -3.65 19.32 4.32
CA MET A 127 -4.59 18.65 3.42
C MET A 127 -6.01 18.63 4.00
N PHE A 128 -6.18 18.22 5.27
CA PHE A 128 -7.48 18.24 5.95
C PHE A 128 -8.08 19.66 5.99
N LYS A 129 -7.27 20.66 6.39
CA LYS A 129 -7.71 22.06 6.41
C LYS A 129 -8.06 22.60 5.02
N HIS A 130 -7.30 22.23 4.00
CA HIS A 130 -7.57 22.62 2.61
C HIS A 130 -8.90 22.05 2.11
N ALA A 131 -9.21 20.82 2.51
CA ALA A 131 -10.47 20.14 2.23
C ALA A 131 -11.65 20.57 3.12
N LYS A 132 -11.45 21.51 4.05
CA LYS A 132 -12.44 21.91 5.07
C LYS A 132 -12.97 20.71 5.89
N ALA A 133 -12.14 19.69 6.06
CA ALA A 133 -12.40 18.54 6.91
C ALA A 133 -11.94 18.81 8.35
N GLU A 134 -12.44 18.03 9.29
CA GLU A 134 -11.90 18.01 10.66
C GLU A 134 -10.45 17.52 10.61
N VAL A 135 -9.59 18.02 11.49
CA VAL A 135 -8.21 17.53 11.58
C VAL A 135 -8.22 16.36 12.56
N PRO A 136 -7.78 15.15 12.16
CA PRO A 136 -7.74 14.01 13.06
C PRO A 136 -6.86 14.26 14.28
N ASP A 137 -7.15 13.53 15.35
CA ASP A 137 -6.33 13.44 16.55
C ASP A 137 -4.88 13.04 16.19
N ASP A 138 -3.96 13.47 17.05
CA ASP A 138 -2.54 13.27 16.87
C ASP A 138 -2.18 11.80 16.63
N HIS A 139 -2.82 10.87 17.34
CA HIS A 139 -2.56 9.44 17.23
C HIS A 139 -3.02 8.90 15.86
N ILE A 140 -4.13 9.40 15.33
CA ILE A 140 -4.59 9.04 13.98
C ILE A 140 -3.66 9.61 12.91
N LEU A 141 -3.21 10.86 13.07
CA LEU A 141 -2.21 11.45 12.18
C LEU A 141 -0.92 10.62 12.15
N GLU A 142 -0.46 10.13 13.31
CA GLU A 142 0.72 9.27 13.40
C GLU A 142 0.51 7.91 12.73
N GLU A 143 -0.69 7.33 12.82
CA GLU A 143 -1.05 6.11 12.10
C GLU A 143 -1.08 6.35 10.58
N LEU A 144 -1.65 7.48 10.12
CA LEU A 144 -1.65 7.85 8.70
C LEU A 144 -0.22 8.06 8.16
N ILE A 145 0.67 8.71 8.91
CA ILE A 145 2.07 8.88 8.50
C ILE A 145 2.76 7.52 8.35
N THR A 146 2.43 6.57 9.21
CA THR A 146 3.05 5.24 9.22
C THR A 146 2.51 4.37 8.08
N SER A 147 1.20 4.38 7.86
CA SER A 147 0.54 3.35 7.05
C SER A 147 -0.09 3.89 5.76
N CYS A 148 -0.44 5.18 5.68
CA CYS A 148 -1.03 5.80 4.48
C CYS A 148 0.05 6.18 3.45
N ASN A 149 0.72 5.17 2.89
CA ASN A 149 1.78 5.30 1.89
C ASN A 149 1.92 4.03 1.04
N GLN A 150 2.88 4.02 0.09
CA GLN A 150 3.06 2.89 -0.84
C GLN A 150 3.44 1.58 -0.14
N ALA A 151 4.12 1.63 1.01
CA ALA A 151 4.54 0.45 1.78
C ALA A 151 3.47 -0.05 2.77
N GLY A 152 2.38 0.69 2.96
CA GLY A 152 1.25 0.30 3.80
C GLY A 152 0.01 0.05 2.97
N TYR A 153 -0.95 0.97 3.02
CA TYR A 153 -2.31 0.82 2.47
C TYR A 153 -2.35 0.39 1.01
N LEU A 154 -1.35 0.78 0.22
CA LEU A 154 -1.28 0.48 -1.20
C LEU A 154 -0.72 -0.91 -1.50
N ALA A 155 0.13 -1.48 -0.63
CA ALA A 155 0.90 -2.68 -0.93
C ALA A 155 0.07 -3.97 -0.80
N LEU A 156 -0.89 -4.01 0.14
CA LEU A 156 -1.53 -5.27 0.55
C LEU A 156 -2.20 -6.01 -0.61
N LEU A 157 -3.11 -5.34 -1.32
CA LEU A 157 -3.89 -5.97 -2.39
C LEU A 157 -3.03 -6.33 -3.62
N PRO A 158 -2.16 -5.44 -4.15
CA PRO A 158 -1.28 -5.80 -5.25
C PRO A 158 -0.36 -6.99 -4.95
N ILE A 159 0.23 -7.07 -3.76
CA ILE A 159 1.13 -8.19 -3.39
C ILE A 159 0.36 -9.51 -3.36
N GLN A 160 -0.81 -9.53 -2.71
CA GLN A 160 -1.64 -10.74 -2.65
C GLN A 160 -2.10 -11.18 -4.04
N MET A 161 -2.57 -10.24 -4.86
CA MET A 161 -3.02 -10.53 -6.21
C MET A 161 -1.87 -10.95 -7.13
N HIS A 162 -0.67 -10.38 -6.98
CA HIS A 162 0.50 -10.77 -7.77
C HIS A 162 0.83 -12.25 -7.59
N ASN A 163 0.88 -12.72 -6.34
CA ASN A 163 1.18 -14.11 -6.03
C ASN A 163 0.16 -15.08 -6.64
N ILE A 164 -1.14 -14.74 -6.54
CA ILE A 164 -2.22 -15.55 -7.13
C ILE A 164 -2.12 -15.57 -8.65
N LEU A 165 -1.96 -14.41 -9.29
CA LEU A 165 -2.02 -14.26 -10.74
C LEU A 165 -0.80 -14.89 -11.44
N LYS A 166 0.37 -14.85 -10.81
CA LYS A 166 1.59 -15.48 -11.32
C LYS A 166 1.42 -16.99 -11.55
N GLU A 167 0.65 -17.67 -10.70
CA GLU A 167 0.33 -19.11 -10.91
C GLU A 167 -0.41 -19.36 -12.23
N TYR A 168 -1.09 -18.35 -12.79
CA TYR A 168 -1.89 -18.40 -14.00
C TYR A 168 -1.20 -17.74 -15.21
N GLN A 169 0.11 -17.47 -15.14
CA GLN A 169 0.88 -16.79 -16.19
C GLN A 169 0.34 -15.37 -16.49
N LEU A 170 -0.09 -14.70 -15.42
CA LEU A 170 -0.59 -13.34 -15.46
C LEU A 170 0.31 -12.45 -14.60
N SER A 171 0.68 -11.29 -15.15
CA SER A 171 1.37 -10.24 -14.41
C SER A 171 0.44 -9.09 -14.08
N LEU A 172 0.78 -8.43 -12.97
CA LEU A 172 0.30 -7.10 -12.65
C LEU A 172 1.37 -6.10 -13.04
N ASN A 173 0.97 -5.02 -13.69
CA ASN A 173 1.79 -3.81 -13.72
C ASN A 173 1.36 -2.85 -12.61
N ASP A 174 2.18 -1.82 -12.41
CA ASP A 174 1.86 -0.73 -11.50
C ASP A 174 0.41 -0.25 -11.74
N PRO A 175 -0.34 -0.01 -10.66
CA PRO A 175 -1.72 0.43 -10.77
C PRO A 175 -1.80 1.75 -11.55
N ASP A 176 -2.64 1.76 -12.58
CA ASP A 176 -2.79 2.91 -13.48
C ASP A 176 -3.49 4.08 -12.77
N LYS A 177 -4.34 3.77 -11.80
CA LYS A 177 -5.12 4.74 -11.02
C LYS A 177 -5.23 4.26 -9.59
N GLU A 178 -4.59 4.98 -8.67
CA GLU A 178 -4.77 4.83 -7.23
C GLU A 178 -5.38 6.10 -6.67
N THR A 179 -6.36 6.00 -5.78
CA THR A 179 -6.90 7.14 -5.04
C THR A 179 -7.26 6.70 -3.63
N ILE A 180 -6.78 7.48 -2.66
CA ILE A 180 -7.13 7.34 -1.26
C ILE A 180 -8.23 8.34 -0.95
N TYR A 181 -9.40 7.84 -0.63
CA TYR A 181 -10.51 8.62 -0.13
C TYR A 181 -10.45 8.59 1.40
N ILE A 182 -10.53 9.77 2.01
CA ILE A 182 -10.46 9.94 3.45
C ILE A 182 -11.67 10.78 3.87
N ASP A 183 -12.52 10.22 4.70
CA ASP A 183 -13.62 10.96 5.32
C ASP A 183 -13.32 11.17 6.80
N CYS A 184 -13.25 12.43 7.21
CA CYS A 184 -12.97 12.88 8.57
C CYS A 184 -13.97 13.97 8.96
N SER A 185 -14.98 13.57 9.73
CA SER A 185 -15.97 14.45 10.36
C SER A 185 -15.85 14.51 11.88
N ASP A 186 -15.00 13.68 12.46
CA ASP A 186 -14.73 13.54 13.89
C ASP A 186 -13.23 13.35 14.07
N GLU A 187 -12.60 14.14 14.93
CA GLU A 187 -11.15 14.07 15.18
C GLU A 187 -10.69 12.67 15.62
N ASN A 188 -11.56 11.90 16.28
CA ASN A 188 -11.24 10.57 16.79
C ASN A 188 -11.64 9.43 15.84
N CYS A 189 -12.15 9.73 14.64
CA CYS A 189 -12.67 8.74 13.71
C CYS A 189 -12.46 9.14 12.25
N VAL A 190 -11.65 8.36 11.53
CA VAL A 190 -11.36 8.59 10.11
C VAL A 190 -11.69 7.34 9.31
N SER A 191 -12.54 7.48 8.29
CA SER A 191 -12.82 6.41 7.34
C SER A 191 -11.87 6.51 6.14
N ILE A 192 -11.28 5.37 5.76
CA ILE A 192 -10.36 5.24 4.65
C ILE A 192 -10.99 4.32 3.61
N ASN A 193 -11.00 4.75 2.36
CA ASN A 193 -11.33 3.92 1.22
C ASN A 193 -10.22 4.08 0.18
N TYR A 194 -9.40 3.05 0.04
CA TYR A 194 -8.42 2.95 -1.02
C TYR A 194 -9.09 2.32 -2.24
N LYS A 195 -9.03 3.00 -3.38
CA LYS A 195 -9.45 2.44 -4.66
C LYS A 195 -8.28 2.38 -5.61
N SER A 196 -8.10 1.22 -6.23
CA SER A 196 -7.11 1.04 -7.28
C SER A 196 -7.67 0.28 -8.45
N SER A 197 -6.99 0.47 -9.57
CA SER A 197 -7.23 -0.28 -10.79
C SER A 197 -5.90 -0.82 -11.28
N ILE A 198 -5.82 -2.14 -11.42
CA ILE A 198 -4.58 -2.84 -11.74
C ILE A 198 -4.73 -3.49 -13.10
N ILE A 199 -3.83 -3.18 -14.02
CA ILE A 199 -3.84 -3.77 -15.35
C ILE A 199 -3.22 -5.16 -15.28
N VAL A 200 -4.00 -6.16 -15.71
CA VAL A 200 -3.59 -7.55 -15.81
C VAL A 200 -3.10 -7.80 -17.23
N ARG A 201 -1.90 -8.38 -17.35
CA ARG A 201 -1.24 -8.69 -18.61
C ARG A 201 -0.85 -10.16 -18.67
N ASN A 202 -0.60 -10.61 -19.89
CA ASN A 202 -0.01 -11.92 -20.10
C ASN A 202 1.49 -11.88 -19.77
N ASP A 203 1.99 -12.85 -19.02
CA ASP A 203 3.42 -12.90 -18.68
C ASP A 203 4.33 -13.16 -19.90
N ASP A 204 3.87 -13.97 -20.86
CA ASP A 204 4.62 -14.29 -22.07
C ASP A 204 4.58 -13.16 -23.11
N ASP A 205 3.59 -12.27 -23.02
CA ASP A 205 3.43 -11.09 -23.88
C ASP A 205 3.03 -9.84 -23.06
N PRO A 206 3.99 -9.16 -22.42
CA PRO A 206 3.74 -8.01 -21.54
C PRO A 206 3.17 -6.77 -22.24
N GLU A 207 3.12 -6.74 -23.58
CA GLU A 207 2.44 -5.65 -24.30
C GLU A 207 0.93 -5.93 -24.42
N LYS A 208 0.50 -7.16 -24.16
CA LYS A 208 -0.90 -7.58 -24.27
C LYS A 208 -1.63 -7.44 -22.94
N GLU A 209 -2.40 -6.37 -22.84
CA GLU A 209 -3.41 -6.19 -21.80
C GLU A 209 -4.56 -7.18 -21.97
N ILE A 210 -4.93 -7.83 -20.87
CA ILE A 210 -6.04 -8.78 -20.81
C ILE A 210 -7.30 -8.08 -20.28
N CYS A 211 -7.15 -7.41 -19.15
CA CYS A 211 -8.23 -6.68 -18.49
C CYS A 211 -7.69 -5.75 -17.41
N GLU A 212 -8.57 -4.89 -16.92
CA GLU A 212 -8.36 -4.02 -15.76
C GLU A 212 -9.11 -4.61 -14.55
N LEU A 213 -8.39 -4.91 -13.48
CA LEU A 213 -8.94 -5.42 -12.22
C LEU A 213 -9.16 -4.25 -11.26
N GLY A 214 -10.43 -3.93 -11.00
CA GLY A 214 -10.80 -2.93 -10.01
C GLY A 214 -10.74 -3.51 -8.59
N SER A 215 -10.17 -2.77 -7.64
CA SER A 215 -10.18 -3.15 -6.24
C SER A 215 -10.44 -1.98 -5.31
N SER A 216 -11.06 -2.26 -4.16
CA SER A 216 -11.11 -1.33 -3.05
C SER A 216 -10.85 -2.00 -1.71
N LEU A 217 -10.22 -1.25 -0.81
CA LEU A 217 -10.02 -1.58 0.59
C LEU A 217 -10.60 -0.45 1.44
N GLU A 218 -11.59 -0.79 2.26
CA GLU A 218 -12.34 0.12 3.12
C GLU A 218 -12.13 -0.27 4.58
N PHE A 219 -11.86 0.70 5.44
CA PHE A 219 -11.78 0.52 6.89
C PHE A 219 -11.92 1.86 7.62
N THR A 220 -12.07 1.82 8.93
CA THR A 220 -12.14 3.00 9.78
C THR A 220 -11.04 2.95 10.84
N LEU A 221 -10.33 4.06 11.02
CA LEU A 221 -9.43 4.30 12.13
C LEU A 221 -10.21 4.97 13.25
N ARG A 222 -10.20 4.39 14.44
CA ARG A 222 -10.80 4.98 15.64
C ARG A 222 -9.76 5.12 16.74
N PHE A 223 -9.60 6.33 17.27
CA PHE A 223 -8.82 6.54 18.49
C PHE A 223 -9.73 6.36 19.69
N GLN A 224 -9.49 5.30 20.46
CA GLN A 224 -10.21 5.03 21.70
C GLN A 224 -9.32 4.27 22.68
N ASN A 225 -9.51 4.49 23.98
CA ASN A 225 -8.78 3.79 25.03
C ASN A 225 -7.25 3.91 24.90
N GLY A 226 -6.75 5.04 24.38
CA GLY A 226 -5.32 5.32 24.25
C GLY A 226 -4.61 4.62 23.08
N LYS A 227 -5.35 4.05 22.12
CA LYS A 227 -4.78 3.43 20.91
C LYS A 227 -5.67 3.65 19.69
N VAL A 228 -5.06 3.54 18.50
CA VAL A 228 -5.78 3.55 17.22
C VAL A 228 -6.16 2.11 16.84
N GLU A 229 -7.46 1.88 16.66
CA GLU A 229 -8.03 0.60 16.25
C GLU A 229 -8.55 0.67 14.80
N TYR A 230 -8.45 -0.45 14.09
CA TYR A 230 -8.97 -0.61 12.73
C TYR A 230 -10.32 -1.32 12.82
N GLU A 231 -11.36 -0.72 12.27
CA GLU A 231 -12.74 -1.20 12.33
C GLU A 231 -13.34 -1.31 10.93
N ASN A 232 -14.39 -2.13 10.79
CA ASN A 232 -15.24 -2.20 9.59
C ASN A 232 -14.46 -2.48 8.29
N GLY A 233 -13.45 -3.35 8.38
CA GLY A 233 -12.61 -3.75 7.26
C GLY A 233 -13.35 -4.50 6.17
N LYS A 234 -13.22 -4.04 4.93
CA LYS A 234 -13.88 -4.62 3.77
C LYS A 234 -12.98 -4.52 2.55
N VAL A 235 -12.94 -5.58 1.75
CA VAL A 235 -12.31 -5.61 0.43
C VAL A 235 -13.38 -5.85 -0.62
N THR A 236 -13.32 -5.11 -1.71
CA THR A 236 -14.15 -5.33 -2.90
C THR A 236 -13.25 -5.54 -4.10
N LEU A 237 -13.52 -6.60 -4.87
CA LEU A 237 -12.84 -6.89 -6.13
C LEU A 237 -13.88 -6.94 -7.26
N THR A 238 -13.68 -6.11 -8.28
CA THR A 238 -14.46 -6.16 -9.51
C THR A 238 -13.74 -7.10 -10.47
N ILE A 239 -14.28 -8.31 -10.64
CA ILE A 239 -13.61 -9.37 -11.41
C ILE A 239 -14.09 -9.34 -12.86
N PRO A 240 -13.21 -9.03 -13.84
CA PRO A 240 -13.60 -9.00 -15.25
C PRO A 240 -13.99 -10.38 -15.79
N GLU A 241 -14.93 -10.41 -16.74
CA GLU A 241 -15.37 -11.64 -17.43
C GLU A 241 -14.19 -12.42 -18.04
N GLN A 242 -13.17 -11.70 -18.51
CA GLN A 242 -11.96 -12.24 -19.12
C GLN A 242 -11.20 -13.18 -18.18
N LEU A 243 -11.26 -12.95 -16.86
CA LEU A 243 -10.57 -13.77 -15.86
C LEU A 243 -11.35 -15.04 -15.48
N LYS A 244 -12.62 -15.17 -15.89
CA LYS A 244 -13.47 -16.30 -15.47
C LYS A 244 -13.04 -17.64 -16.06
N ASP A 245 -12.46 -17.60 -17.25
CA ASP A 245 -12.05 -18.79 -17.99
C ASP A 245 -10.62 -19.25 -17.67
N TYR A 246 -9.84 -18.47 -16.91
CA TYR A 246 -8.47 -18.82 -16.53
C TYR A 246 -8.43 -20.00 -15.56
N LYS A 247 -7.72 -21.06 -15.96
CA LYS A 247 -7.61 -22.31 -15.21
C LYS A 247 -6.21 -22.90 -15.36
N VAL A 248 -5.68 -23.44 -14.26
CA VAL A 248 -4.47 -24.25 -14.25
C VAL A 248 -4.84 -25.62 -13.70
N GLY A 249 -4.78 -26.63 -14.58
CA GLY A 249 -5.28 -27.97 -14.28
C GLY A 249 -6.77 -27.95 -13.93
N ARG A 250 -7.11 -28.31 -12.68
CA ARG A 250 -8.50 -28.29 -12.16
C ARG A 250 -8.84 -27.01 -11.37
N LYS A 251 -7.86 -26.15 -11.09
CA LYS A 251 -8.05 -24.93 -10.31
C LYS A 251 -8.43 -23.78 -11.24
N SER A 252 -9.58 -23.16 -11.00
CA SER A 252 -9.98 -21.92 -11.66
C SER A 252 -9.51 -20.71 -10.87
N LEU A 253 -9.04 -19.68 -11.57
CA LEU A 253 -8.60 -18.42 -10.97
C LEU A 253 -9.68 -17.80 -10.07
N LEU A 254 -10.92 -17.80 -10.53
CA LEU A 254 -12.06 -17.34 -9.72
C LEU A 254 -12.21 -18.09 -8.40
N GLY A 255 -12.04 -19.41 -8.39
CA GLY A 255 -12.16 -20.20 -7.15
C GLY A 255 -10.97 -20.03 -6.19
N VAL A 256 -9.91 -19.35 -6.63
CA VAL A 256 -8.78 -18.96 -5.78
C VAL A 256 -8.98 -17.54 -5.25
N ILE A 257 -9.41 -16.61 -6.11
CA ILE A 257 -9.70 -15.21 -5.73
C ILE A 257 -10.94 -15.12 -4.81
N VAL A 258 -11.91 -16.01 -5.00
CA VAL A 258 -13.19 -16.08 -4.28
C VAL A 258 -13.23 -17.30 -3.36
#